data_AF-T1AJU8-F1
#
_entry.id   AF-T1AJU8-F1
#
_cell.length_a   1.000
_cell.length_b   1.000
_cell.length_c   1.000
_cell.angle_alpha   90.00
_cell.angle_beta   90.00
_cell.angle_gamma   90.00
#
_symmetry.space_group_name_H-M   'P 1'
#
loop_
_entity.id
_entity.type
_entity.pdbx_description
1 polymer ?
#
loop_
_entity_poly.entity_id
_entity_poly.type
_entity_poly.pdbx_seq_one_letter_code
_entity_poly.pdbx_strand_id
1 'polypeptide(L)' 'MTEIRRVYKSGEKLKIVLEGLSGTIQVSDLCRKYGIGTARFYAWKEKLHKSAGNIFDDRG' A
#
# COMPACT_ATOMS: atom_id res chain seq x y z
N MET A 1 24.29 -12.08 5.52
CA MET A 1 23.58 -10.91 6.07
C MET A 1 22.10 -11.15 5.85
N THR A 2 21.38 -11.59 6.88
CA THR A 2 19.95 -11.91 6.77
C THR A 2 19.15 -10.60 6.70
N GLU A 3 18.66 -10.26 5.51
CA GLU A 3 17.70 -9.17 5.35
C GLU A 3 16.51 -9.43 6.27
N ILE A 4 16.39 -8.61 7.32
CA ILE A 4 15.21 -8.60 8.19
C ILE A 4 14.05 -8.16 7.30
N ARG A 5 13.31 -9.13 6.75
CA ARG A 5 12.06 -8.89 6.04
C ARG A 5 11.12 -8.21 7.03
N ARG A 6 11.08 -6.86 7.03
CA ARG A 6 10.10 -6.10 7.81
C ARG A 6 8.73 -6.64 7.45
N VAL A 7 8.11 -7.34 8.41
CA VAL A 7 6.78 -7.91 8.23
C VAL A 7 5.79 -6.77 8.44
N TYR A 8 5.37 -6.14 7.35
CA TYR A 8 4.30 -5.16 7.41
C TYR A 8 2.98 -5.88 7.72
N LYS A 9 2.38 -5.57 8.87
CA LYS A 9 1.01 -6.01 9.18
C LYS A 9 0.03 -5.43 8.16
N SER A 10 -1.10 -6.10 7.96
CA SER A 10 -2.12 -5.67 6.99
C SER A 10 -2.58 -4.23 7.20
N GLY A 11 -2.74 -3.77 8.45
CA GLY A 11 -3.10 -2.39 8.77
C GLY A 11 -2.03 -1.36 8.38
N GLU A 12 -0.74 -1.71 8.55
CA GLU A 12 0.36 -0.82 8.18
C GLU A 12 0.46 -0.65 6.66
N LYS A 13 0.30 -1.76 5.91
CA LYS A 13 0.23 -1.74 4.44
C LYS A 13 -0.89 -0.82 3.96
N LEU A 14 -2.08 -0.93 4.57
CA LEU A 14 -3.23 -0.13 4.22
C LEU A 14 -2.96 1.36 4.45
N LYS A 15 -2.38 1.71 5.61
CA LYS A 15 -2.03 3.09 5.97
C LYS A 15 -1.07 3.72 4.96
N ILE A 16 -0.05 2.97 4.54
CA ILE A 16 0.92 3.44 3.53
C ILE A 16 0.24 3.65 2.18
N VAL A 17 -0.56 2.69 1.71
CA VAL A 17 -1.26 2.80 0.42
C VAL A 17 -2.26 3.96 0.42
N LEU A 18 -2.98 4.17 1.53
CA LEU A 18 -3.91 5.29 1.69
C LEU A 18 -3.19 6.64 1.70
N GLU A 19 -2.05 6.78 2.38
CA GLU A 19 -1.23 8.01 2.28
C GLU A 19 -0.82 8.28 0.82
N GLY A 20 -0.39 7.26 0.09
CA GLY A 20 -0.01 7.41 -1.31
C GLY A 20 -1.19 7.67 -2.26
N LEU A 21 -2.40 7.22 -1.92
CA LEU A 21 -3.64 7.53 -2.65
C LEU A 21 -4.17 8.92 -2.32
N SER A 22 -3.92 9.41 -1.10
CA SER A 22 -4.32 10.75 -0.67
C SER A 22 -3.64 11.87 -1.48
N GLY A 23 -2.56 11.56 -2.21
CA GLY A 23 -1.85 12.51 -3.08
C GLY A 23 -1.01 13.55 -2.33
N THR A 24 -0.94 13.46 -0.99
CA THR A 24 -0.16 14.36 -0.13
C THR A 24 1.34 14.16 -0.23
N ILE A 25 1.78 12.95 -0.58
CA ILE A 25 3.19 12.57 -0.71
C ILE A 25 3.42 11.80 -2.00
N GLN A 26 4.50 12.12 -2.70
CA GLN A 26 4.93 11.38 -3.89
C GLN A 26 5.25 9.93 -3.52
N VAL A 27 4.87 8.98 -4.38
CA VAL A 27 5.11 7.54 -4.17
C VAL A 27 6.60 7.24 -3.92
N SER A 28 7.50 7.97 -4.59
CA SER A 28 8.95 7.86 -4.42
C SER A 28 9.43 8.26 -3.01
N ASP A 29 8.90 9.35 -2.47
CA ASP A 29 9.20 9.82 -1.11
C ASP A 29 8.57 8.90 -0.06
N LEU A 30 7.34 8.45 -0.29
CA LEU A 30 6.66 7.46 0.55
C LEU A 30 7.46 6.16 0.62
N CYS A 31 7.95 5.66 -0.52
CA CYS A 31 8.79 4.46 -0.58
C CYS A 31 10.08 4.60 0.23
N ARG A 32 10.73 5.77 0.18
CA ARG A 32 11.91 6.07 1.00
C ARG A 32 11.59 6.18 2.49
N LYS A 33 10.52 6.90 2.85
CA LYS A 33 10.06 7.11 4.23
C LYS A 33 9.76 5.80 4.94
N TYR A 34 9.08 4.88 4.26
CA TYR A 34 8.71 3.59 4.82
C TYR A 34 9.76 2.48 4.57
N GLY A 35 10.74 2.71 3.69
CA GLY A 35 11.70 1.69 3.30
C GLY A 35 11.03 0.55 2.53
N ILE A 36 10.09 0.87 1.65
CA ILE A 36 9.44 -0.08 0.75
C ILE A 36 9.86 0.20 -0.70
N GLY A 37 9.97 -0.85 -1.50
CA GLY A 37 10.18 -0.70 -2.94
C GLY A 37 8.90 -0.26 -3.64
N THR A 38 9.03 0.55 -4.69
CA THR A 38 7.92 1.04 -5.51
C THR A 38 7.06 -0.09 -6.06
N ALA A 39 7.68 -1.19 -6.51
CA ALA A 39 6.97 -2.39 -6.98
C ALA A 39 6.03 -2.98 -5.91
N ARG A 40 6.45 -2.97 -4.65
CA ARG A 40 5.66 -3.48 -3.52
C ARG A 40 4.48 -2.54 -3.22
N PHE A 41 4.69 -1.23 -3.29
CA PHE A 41 3.63 -0.23 -3.14
C PHE A 41 2.56 -0.39 -4.22
N TYR A 42 2.95 -0.48 -5.49
CA TYR A 42 2.01 -0.67 -6.60
C TYR A 42 1.21 -1.97 -6.48
N ALA A 43 1.86 -3.08 -6.08
CA ALA A 43 1.17 -4.34 -5.83
C ALA A 43 0.11 -4.23 -4.71
N TRP A 44 0.39 -3.47 -3.65
CA TRP A 44 -0.60 -3.24 -2.60
C TRP A 44 -1.72 -2.29 -3.04
N LYS A 45 -1.39 -1.24 -3.80
CA LYS A 45 -2.37 -0.32 -4.39
C LYS A 45 -3.35 -1.06 -5.30
N GLU A 46 -2.85 -1.96 -6.17
CA GLU A 46 -3.70 -2.75 -7.06
C GLU A 46 -4.61 -3.69 -6.27
N LYS A 47 -4.06 -4.38 -5.26
CA LYS A 47 -4.87 -5.20 -4.34
C LYS A 47 -5.96 -4.39 -3.66
N LEU A 48 -5.63 -3.18 -3.20
CA LEU A 48 -6.59 -2.30 -2.56
C LEU A 48 -7.67 -1.86 -3.54
N HIS A 49 -7.33 -1.48 -4.77
CA HIS A 49 -8.32 -1.15 -5.82
C HIS A 49 -9.24 -2.33 -6.14
N LYS A 50 -8.68 -3.54 -6.33
CA LYS A 50 -9.46 -4.74 -6.64
C LYS A 50 -10.38 -5.15 -5.48
N SER A 51 -9.87 -5.11 -4.24
CA SER A 51 -10.69 -5.38 -3.07
C SER A 51 -11.72 -4.28 -2.82
N ALA A 52 -11.39 -3.00 -3.02
CA ALA A 52 -12.31 -1.89 -2.82
C ALA A 52 -13.52 -2.01 -3.76
N GLY A 53 -13.33 -2.38 -5.02
CA GLY A 53 -14.44 -2.67 -5.94
C GLY A 53 -15.40 -3.73 -5.40
N ASN A 54 -14.88 -4.76 -4.73
CA ASN A 54 -15.70 -5.80 -4.10
C ASN A 54 -16.31 -5.38 -2.75
N ILE A 55 -15.74 -4.39 -2.07
CA ILE A 55 -16.31 -3.80 -0.83
C ILE A 55 -17.52 -2.93 -1.16
N PHE A 56 -17.51 -2.28 -2.33
CA PHE A 56 -18.59 -1.44 -2.82
C PHE A 56 -19.53 -2.16 -3.80
N ASP A 57 -19.26 -3.41 -4.19
CA ASP A 57 -20.22 -4.31 -4.86
C ASP A 57 -21.26 -4.82 -3.81
N ASP A 58 -21.85 -3.88 -3.07
CA ASP A 58 -23.14 -4.08 -2.42
C ASP A 58 -24.17 -4.08 -3.55
N ARG A 59 -24.39 -5.26 -4.15
CA ARG A 59 -25.53 -5.46 -5.03
C ARG A 59 -26.80 -5.43 -4.18
N GLY A 60 -27.30 -4.22 -3.95
CA GLY A 60 -28.70 -3.93 -3.69
C GLY A 60 -29.49 -3.91 -4.99
#